data_AF-B3NFK4-F1
#
_entry.id   AF-B3NFK4-F1
#
_cell.length_a   1.000
_cell.length_b   1.000
_cell.length_c   1.000
_cell.angle_alpha   90.00
_cell.angle_beta   90.00
_cell.angle_gamma   90.00
#
_symmetry.space_group_name_H-M   'P 1'
#
loop_
_entity.id
_entity.type
_entity.pdbx_description
1 polymer ?
#
loop_
_entity_poly.entity_id
_entity_poly.type
_entity_poly.pdbx_seq_one_letter_code
_entity_poly.pdbx_strand_id
1 'polypeptide(L)'
;MDFNSSTYDQKFFNFTAAQLTAEREHIVQDIIRKGIGQIIDKIKTPATADLLEAQRENVERRFQAAAGKGLKALRELDRKVFHVPSHVLHPEHMFFANQFTSEEEEQKVAKLEELKAKYRENMAMLAHLKIEEEKYVAMEDIIQKEIEMQDRVQRSCSALNVNKLKQYCNQVPFHVEKEA
;
A
#
# COMPACT_ATOMS: atom_id res chain seq x y z
N MET A 1 3.43 -6.75 -35.94
CA MET A 1 3.63 -5.90 -34.75
C MET A 1 3.39 -6.81 -33.58
N ASP A 2 4.38 -6.96 -32.70
CA ASP A 2 4.14 -7.69 -31.45
C ASP A 2 3.24 -6.81 -30.60
N PHE A 3 2.06 -7.32 -30.23
CA PHE A 3 1.08 -6.57 -29.43
C PHE A 3 1.71 -6.09 -28.10
N ASN A 4 2.62 -6.89 -27.55
CA ASN A 4 3.35 -6.58 -26.32
C ASN A 4 4.35 -5.43 -26.49
N SER A 5 4.99 -5.27 -27.65
CA SER A 5 5.91 -4.14 -27.86
C SER A 5 5.14 -2.83 -28.00
N SER A 6 4.01 -2.86 -28.71
CA SER A 6 3.19 -1.66 -28.92
C SER A 6 2.57 -1.14 -27.63
N THR A 7 2.19 -2.01 -26.70
CA THR A 7 1.66 -1.60 -25.39
C THR A 7 2.77 -1.05 -24.49
N TYR A 8 3.99 -1.58 -24.60
CA TYR A 8 5.17 -1.07 -23.91
C TYR A 8 5.56 0.33 -24.38
N ASP A 9 5.55 0.54 -25.70
CA ASP A 9 5.79 1.83 -26.34
C ASP A 9 4.73 2.85 -25.93
N GLN A 10 3.45 2.43 -25.93
CA GLN A 10 2.33 3.29 -25.53
C GLN A 10 2.44 3.72 -24.07
N LYS A 11 2.84 2.82 -23.15
CA LYS A 11 3.03 3.18 -21.74
C LYS A 11 4.15 4.22 -21.54
N PHE A 12 5.18 4.19 -22.37
CA PHE A 12 6.29 5.14 -22.28
C PHE A 12 5.97 6.51 -22.85
N PHE A 13 5.44 6.52 -24.07
CA PHE A 13 5.26 7.74 -24.85
C PHE A 13 3.86 8.36 -24.66
N ASN A 14 2.91 7.63 -24.06
CA ASN A 14 1.47 7.97 -23.98
C ASN A 14 0.74 8.05 -25.33
N PHE A 15 1.42 7.69 -26.41
CA PHE A 15 0.85 7.55 -27.75
C PHE A 15 1.57 6.43 -28.49
N THR A 16 0.96 5.96 -29.58
CA THR A 16 1.58 5.00 -30.49
C THR A 16 2.17 5.72 -31.70
N ALA A 17 3.23 5.18 -32.28
CA ALA A 17 3.79 5.69 -33.54
C ALA A 17 2.73 5.77 -34.66
N ALA A 18 1.75 4.85 -34.64
CA ALA A 18 0.63 4.85 -35.57
C ALA A 18 -0.32 6.05 -35.38
N GLN A 19 -0.65 6.39 -34.13
CA GLN A 19 -1.45 7.57 -33.81
C GLN A 19 -0.73 8.86 -34.27
N LEU A 20 0.56 9.00 -33.95
CA LEU A 20 1.34 10.15 -34.38
C LEU A 20 1.42 10.29 -35.90
N THR A 21 1.61 9.17 -36.61
CA THR A 21 1.61 9.14 -38.07
C THR A 21 0.25 9.61 -38.62
N ALA A 22 -0.85 9.09 -38.08
CA ALA A 22 -2.20 9.43 -38.52
C ALA A 22 -2.50 10.93 -38.32
N GLU A 23 -2.17 11.47 -37.14
CA GLU A 23 -2.31 12.90 -36.84
C GLU A 23 -1.49 13.76 -37.81
N ARG A 24 -0.25 13.37 -38.10
CA ARG A 24 0.60 14.10 -39.04
C ARG A 24 0.03 14.08 -40.46
N GLU A 25 -0.44 12.92 -40.93
CA GLU A 25 -1.06 12.80 -42.24
C GLU A 25 -2.32 13.65 -42.36
N HIS A 26 -3.14 13.68 -41.31
CA HIS A 26 -4.31 14.56 -41.22
C HIS A 26 -3.92 16.04 -41.29
N ILE A 27 -2.91 16.47 -40.53
CA ILE A 27 -2.40 17.85 -40.55
C ILE A 27 -1.90 18.24 -41.96
N VAL A 28 -1.15 17.37 -42.64
CA VAL A 28 -0.67 17.65 -43.99
C VAL A 28 -1.84 17.78 -44.98
N GLN A 29 -2.83 16.90 -44.87
CA GLN A 29 -4.05 16.99 -45.68
C GLN A 29 -4.78 18.32 -45.46
N ASP A 30 -4.93 18.75 -44.21
CA ASP A 30 -5.57 20.02 -43.87
C ASP A 30 -4.80 21.24 -44.40
N ILE A 31 -3.47 21.21 -44.31
CA ILE A 31 -2.62 22.27 -44.86
C ILE A 31 -2.80 22.36 -46.38
N ILE A 32 -2.79 21.24 -47.09
CA ILE A 32 -3.01 21.18 -48.54
C ILE A 32 -4.38 21.76 -48.90
N ARG A 33 -5.44 21.31 -48.22
CA ARG A 33 -6.82 21.76 -48.47
C ARG A 33 -6.98 23.27 -48.21
N LYS A 34 -6.46 23.77 -47.10
CA LYS A 34 -6.49 25.21 -46.76
C LYS A 34 -5.68 26.03 -47.76
N GLY A 35 -4.48 25.57 -48.12
CA GLY A 35 -3.62 26.25 -49.07
C GLY A 35 -4.25 26.37 -50.45
N ILE A 36 -4.85 25.30 -50.96
CA ILE A 36 -5.54 25.31 -52.26
C ILE A 36 -6.78 26.20 -52.22
N GLY A 37 -7.58 26.15 -51.14
CA GLY A 37 -8.72 27.06 -50.96
C GLY A 37 -8.30 28.53 -51.01
N GLN A 38 -7.23 28.90 -50.30
CA GLN A 38 -6.68 30.26 -50.33
C GLN A 38 -6.16 30.67 -51.71
N ILE A 39 -5.58 29.75 -52.48
CA ILE A 39 -5.13 30.02 -53.85
C ILE A 39 -6.34 30.27 -54.74
N ILE A 40 -7.36 29.40 -54.70
CA ILE A 40 -8.60 29.54 -55.46
C ILE A 40 -9.27 30.88 -55.14
N ASP A 41 -9.38 31.23 -53.85
CA ASP A 41 -9.98 32.50 -53.41
C ASP A 41 -9.27 33.74 -53.96
N LYS A 42 -7.95 33.66 -54.20
CA LYS A 42 -7.17 34.76 -54.77
C LYS A 42 -7.26 34.88 -56.29
N ILE A 43 -7.50 33.78 -57.00
CA ILE A 43 -7.49 33.75 -58.48
C ILE A 43 -8.90 33.64 -59.09
N LYS A 44 -9.93 33.35 -58.28
CA LYS A 44 -11.29 33.17 -58.77
C LYS A 44 -11.86 34.46 -59.34
N THR A 45 -12.54 34.31 -60.47
CA THR A 45 -13.41 35.34 -61.06
C THR A 45 -14.79 34.74 -61.29
N PRO A 46 -15.85 35.54 -61.49
CA PRO A 46 -17.19 35.00 -61.75
C PRO A 46 -17.25 34.04 -62.95
N ALA A 47 -16.36 34.19 -63.94
CA ALA A 47 -16.28 33.32 -65.11
C ALA A 47 -15.48 32.02 -64.87
N THR A 48 -14.66 31.95 -63.83
CA THR A 48 -13.74 30.83 -63.57
C THR A 48 -14.03 30.07 -62.28
N ALA A 49 -14.95 30.56 -61.44
CA ALA A 49 -15.25 30.00 -60.12
C ALA A 49 -15.64 28.52 -60.18
N ASP A 50 -16.59 28.16 -61.03
CA ASP A 50 -17.10 26.78 -61.14
C ASP A 50 -16.03 25.81 -61.64
N LEU A 51 -15.19 26.26 -62.59
CA LEU A 51 -14.11 25.45 -63.14
C LEU A 51 -12.99 25.22 -62.13
N LEU A 52 -12.67 26.23 -61.31
CA LEU A 52 -11.66 26.11 -60.25
C LEU A 52 -12.12 25.20 -59.11
N GLU A 53 -13.38 25.28 -58.68
CA GLU A 53 -13.92 24.35 -57.69
C GLU A 53 -14.00 22.91 -58.22
N ALA A 54 -14.37 22.72 -59.50
CA ALA A 54 -14.38 21.39 -60.12
C ALA A 54 -12.99 20.73 -60.19
N GLN A 55 -11.91 21.53 -60.31
CA GLN A 55 -10.53 21.02 -60.35
C GLN A 55 -9.88 20.91 -58.98
N ARG A 56 -10.48 21.48 -57.93
CA ARG A 56 -9.92 21.54 -56.58
C ARG A 56 -9.49 20.17 -56.07
N GLU A 57 -10.37 19.17 -56.14
CA GLU A 57 -10.08 17.82 -55.64
C GLU A 57 -8.93 17.16 -56.40
N ASN A 58 -8.82 17.41 -57.72
CA ASN A 58 -7.74 16.89 -58.54
C ASN A 58 -6.39 17.48 -58.13
N VAL A 59 -6.35 18.80 -57.88
CA VAL A 59 -5.16 19.48 -57.38
C VAL A 59 -4.80 18.98 -55.98
N GLU A 60 -5.77 18.88 -55.06
CA GLU A 60 -5.56 18.32 -53.71
C GLU A 60 -4.92 16.92 -53.78
N ARG A 61 -5.44 16.04 -54.63
CA ARG A 61 -4.93 14.67 -54.83
C ARG A 61 -3.50 14.66 -55.38
N ARG A 62 -3.15 15.56 -56.29
CA ARG A 62 -1.78 15.67 -56.84
C ARG A 62 -0.78 16.13 -55.77
N PHE A 63 -1.15 17.11 -54.95
CA PHE A 63 -0.31 17.56 -53.84
C PHE A 63 -0.12 16.46 -52.79
N GLN A 64 -1.18 15.72 -52.45
CA GLN A 64 -1.09 14.56 -51.56
C GLN A 64 -0.17 13.46 -52.14
N ALA A 65 -0.30 13.16 -53.43
CA ALA A 65 0.56 12.18 -54.10
C ALA A 65 2.03 12.60 -54.08
N ALA A 66 2.32 13.89 -54.29
CA ALA A 66 3.67 14.44 -54.20
C ALA A 66 4.23 14.34 -52.77
N ALA A 67 3.41 14.61 -51.74
CA ALA A 67 3.79 14.48 -50.34
C ALA A 67 3.96 13.01 -49.89
N GLY A 68 3.32 12.06 -50.57
CA GLY A 68 3.23 10.67 -50.16
C GLY A 68 4.58 9.96 -49.93
N LYS A 69 5.61 10.26 -50.72
CA LYS A 69 6.95 9.69 -50.50
C LYS A 69 7.56 10.17 -49.18
N GLY A 70 7.41 11.46 -48.87
CA GLY A 70 7.90 12.06 -47.63
C GLY A 70 7.14 11.54 -46.42
N LEU A 71 5.80 11.46 -46.50
CA LEU A 71 4.96 10.90 -45.44
C LEU A 71 5.30 9.45 -45.12
N LYS A 72 5.59 8.63 -46.13
CA LYS A 72 6.07 7.25 -45.92
C LYS A 72 7.42 7.20 -45.21
N ALA A 73 8.38 8.04 -45.61
CA ALA A 73 9.68 8.09 -44.95
C ALA A 73 9.55 8.52 -43.47
N LEU A 74 8.66 9.48 -43.19
CA LEU A 74 8.34 9.94 -41.85
C LEU A 74 7.68 8.85 -41.01
N ARG A 75 6.77 8.06 -41.58
CA ARG A 75 6.15 6.90 -40.90
C ARG A 75 7.19 5.87 -40.46
N GLU A 76 8.16 5.56 -41.34
CA GLU A 76 9.26 4.66 -41.01
C GLU A 76 10.18 5.23 -39.93
N LEU A 77 10.39 6.55 -39.94
CA LEU A 77 11.15 7.24 -38.90
C LEU A 77 10.42 7.18 -37.55
N ASP A 78 9.13 7.49 -37.52
CA ASP A 78 8.31 7.46 -36.30
C ASP A 78 8.34 6.05 -35.69
N ARG A 79 8.26 5.00 -36.52
CA ARG A 79 8.35 3.62 -36.05
C ARG A 79 9.71 3.30 -35.39
N LYS A 80 10.80 3.92 -35.85
CA LYS A 80 12.14 3.71 -35.28
C LYS A 80 12.38 4.54 -34.02
N VAL A 81 11.86 5.76 -34.00
CA VAL A 81 12.09 6.73 -32.91
C VAL A 81 11.17 6.46 -31.73
N PHE A 82 9.89 6.20 -31.98
CA PHE A 82 8.89 5.95 -30.96
C PHE A 82 8.73 4.46 -30.70
N HIS A 83 9.87 3.83 -30.42
CA HIS A 83 9.96 2.43 -30.06
C HIS A 83 10.96 2.26 -28.92
N VAL A 84 10.53 1.55 -27.88
CA VAL A 84 11.35 1.18 -26.74
C VAL A 84 11.99 -0.18 -27.05
N PRO A 85 13.32 -0.26 -27.13
CA PRO A 85 14.00 -1.52 -27.42
C PRO A 85 13.68 -2.59 -26.38
N SER A 86 13.56 -3.84 -26.81
CA SER A 86 13.17 -4.97 -25.94
C SER A 86 14.12 -5.23 -24.75
N HIS A 87 15.35 -4.76 -24.82
CA HIS A 87 16.35 -4.89 -23.74
C HIS A 87 16.30 -3.71 -22.75
N VAL A 88 15.46 -2.70 -22.98
CA VAL A 88 15.32 -1.54 -22.11
C VAL A 88 14.07 -1.72 -21.25
N LEU A 89 14.27 -1.71 -19.94
CA LEU A 89 13.18 -1.73 -18.97
C LEU A 89 12.75 -0.30 -18.60
N HIS A 90 11.45 -0.09 -18.49
CA HIS A 90 10.85 1.10 -17.90
C HIS A 90 11.30 1.27 -16.46
N PRO A 91 11.48 2.51 -15.98
CA PRO A 91 11.80 2.77 -14.58
C PRO A 91 10.80 2.13 -13.60
N GLU A 92 9.51 2.12 -13.95
CA GLU A 92 8.46 1.44 -13.17
C GLU A 92 8.70 -0.07 -13.06
N HIS A 93 9.36 -0.65 -14.06
CA HIS A 93 9.67 -2.06 -14.12
C HIS A 93 11.06 -2.40 -13.57
N MET A 94 11.87 -1.42 -13.16
CA MET A 94 13.14 -1.70 -12.47
C MET A 94 12.91 -2.48 -11.17
N PHE A 95 11.80 -2.23 -10.48
CA PHE A 95 11.44 -2.96 -9.26
C PHE A 95 10.96 -4.38 -9.53
N PHE A 96 10.56 -4.68 -10.76
CA PHE A 96 10.24 -6.05 -11.20
C PHE A 96 11.49 -6.91 -11.45
N ALA A 97 12.70 -6.34 -11.47
CA ALA A 97 13.93 -7.14 -11.50
C ALA A 97 14.06 -8.07 -10.28
N ASN A 98 13.35 -7.74 -9.19
CA ASN A 98 13.23 -8.55 -7.98
C ASN A 98 11.79 -9.07 -7.80
N GLN A 99 11.12 -9.51 -8.87
CA GLN A 99 9.82 -10.17 -8.76
C GLN A 99 9.96 -11.41 -7.86
N PHE A 100 9.19 -11.42 -6.77
CA PHE A 100 9.03 -12.63 -5.97
C PHE A 100 8.28 -13.65 -6.82
N THR A 101 8.69 -14.91 -6.72
CA THR A 101 7.87 -15.98 -7.32
C THR A 101 6.53 -16.06 -6.60
N SER A 102 5.49 -16.59 -7.26
CA SER A 102 4.17 -16.79 -6.63
C SER A 102 4.29 -17.57 -5.30
N GLU A 103 5.20 -18.54 -5.26
CA GLU A 103 5.48 -19.32 -4.05
C GLU A 103 6.12 -18.46 -2.94
N GLU A 104 7.05 -17.58 -3.27
CA GLU A 104 7.65 -16.64 -2.31
C GLU A 104 6.64 -15.61 -1.77
N GLU A 105 5.70 -15.15 -2.61
CA GLU A 105 4.61 -14.29 -2.17
C GLU A 105 3.67 -15.03 -1.20
N GLU A 106 3.28 -16.27 -1.52
CA GLU A 106 2.47 -17.12 -0.65
C GLU A 106 3.15 -17.40 0.70
N GLN A 107 4.45 -17.71 0.70
CA GLN A 107 5.23 -17.93 1.92
C GLN A 107 5.27 -16.67 2.80
N LYS A 108 5.43 -15.49 2.20
CA LYS A 108 5.41 -14.22 2.94
C LYS A 108 4.04 -13.92 3.51
N VAL A 109 2.97 -14.19 2.77
CA VAL A 109 1.59 -14.04 3.23
C VAL A 109 1.32 -14.98 4.40
N ALA A 110 1.73 -16.24 4.31
CA ALA A 110 1.58 -17.22 5.39
C ALA A 110 2.32 -16.77 6.66
N LYS A 111 3.57 -16.31 6.53
CA LYS A 111 4.35 -15.78 7.65
C LYS A 111 3.71 -14.53 8.28
N LEU A 112 3.09 -13.69 7.46
CA LEU A 112 2.38 -12.49 7.92
C LEU A 112 1.12 -12.86 8.71
N GLU A 113 0.36 -13.87 8.27
CA GLU A 113 -0.79 -14.38 9.02
C GLU A 113 -0.37 -15.06 10.34
N GLU A 114 0.73 -15.82 10.34
CA GLU A 114 1.30 -16.39 11.58
C GLU A 114 1.66 -15.29 12.58
N LEU A 115 2.33 -14.23 12.12
CA LEU A 115 2.69 -13.07 12.95
C LEU A 115 1.47 -12.35 13.50
N LYS A 116 0.40 -12.19 12.70
CA LYS A 116 -0.87 -11.62 13.18
C LYS A 116 -1.52 -12.49 14.25
N ALA A 117 -1.50 -13.80 14.10
CA ALA A 117 -2.05 -14.73 15.09
C ALA A 117 -1.28 -14.61 16.42
N LYS A 118 0.06 -14.68 16.37
CA LYS A 118 0.93 -14.49 17.54
C LYS A 118 0.71 -13.14 18.21
N TYR A 119 0.55 -12.07 17.42
CA TYR A 119 0.28 -10.74 17.96
C TYR A 119 -1.04 -10.69 18.74
N ARG A 120 -2.11 -11.31 18.23
CA ARG A 120 -3.40 -11.37 18.93
C ARG A 120 -3.32 -12.17 20.22
N GLU A 121 -2.61 -13.30 20.21
CA GLU A 121 -2.37 -14.11 21.41
C GLU A 121 -1.58 -13.33 22.47
N ASN A 122 -0.50 -12.67 22.07
CA ASN A 122 0.30 -11.83 22.97
C ASN A 122 -0.52 -10.70 23.57
N MET A 123 -1.42 -10.08 22.81
CA MET A 123 -2.32 -9.04 23.31
C MET A 123 -3.31 -9.58 24.35
N ALA A 124 -3.86 -10.77 24.13
CA ALA A 124 -4.75 -11.42 25.10
C ALA A 124 -3.99 -11.78 26.39
N MET A 125 -2.78 -12.34 26.26
CA MET A 125 -1.92 -12.66 27.40
C MET A 125 -1.56 -11.40 28.21
N LEU A 126 -1.25 -10.29 27.53
CA LEU A 126 -0.94 -9.02 28.18
C LEU A 126 -2.14 -8.47 28.95
N ALA A 127 -3.36 -8.63 28.42
CA ALA A 127 -4.58 -8.28 29.15
C ALA A 127 -4.77 -9.15 30.40
N HIS A 128 -4.51 -10.46 30.32
CA HIS A 128 -4.56 -11.35 31.48
C HIS A 128 -3.54 -10.99 32.55
N LEU A 129 -2.30 -10.70 32.17
CA LEU A 129 -1.25 -10.29 33.10
C LEU A 129 -1.61 -9.00 33.84
N LYS A 130 -2.24 -8.03 33.16
CA LYS A 130 -2.72 -6.81 33.81
C LYS A 130 -3.81 -7.08 34.85
N ILE A 131 -4.78 -7.94 34.51
CA ILE A 131 -5.83 -8.34 35.46
C ILE A 131 -5.22 -9.06 36.67
N GLU A 132 -4.20 -9.88 36.45
CA GLU A 132 -3.51 -10.59 37.51
C GLU A 132 -2.69 -9.65 38.40
N GLU A 133 -1.98 -8.69 37.81
CA GLU A 133 -1.28 -7.62 38.53
C GLU A 133 -2.25 -6.81 39.41
N GLU A 134 -3.40 -6.39 38.86
CA GLU A 134 -4.45 -5.68 39.62
C GLU A 134 -4.97 -6.51 40.81
N LYS A 135 -5.12 -7.84 40.65
CA LYS A 135 -5.51 -8.72 41.75
C LYS A 135 -4.44 -8.80 42.83
N TYR A 136 -3.16 -8.92 42.45
CA TYR A 136 -2.07 -8.96 43.41
C TYR A 136 -1.95 -7.65 44.19
N VAL A 137 -2.07 -6.50 43.51
CA VAL A 137 -2.12 -5.18 44.16
C VAL A 137 -3.29 -5.09 45.14
N ALA A 138 -4.47 -5.58 44.76
CA ALA A 138 -5.63 -5.59 45.66
C ALA A 138 -5.44 -6.51 46.89
N MET A 139 -4.67 -7.59 46.76
CA MET A 139 -4.36 -8.51 47.85
C MET A 139 -3.29 -7.98 48.81
N GLU A 140 -2.41 -7.08 48.34
CA GLU A 140 -1.28 -6.55 49.12
C GLU A 140 -1.76 -5.86 50.41
N ASP A 141 -2.81 -5.05 50.34
CA ASP A 141 -3.44 -4.41 51.51
C ASP A 141 -3.98 -5.43 52.53
N ILE A 142 -4.51 -6.55 52.06
CA ILE A 142 -5.07 -7.61 52.92
C ILE A 142 -3.93 -8.35 53.62
N ILE A 143 -2.87 -8.70 52.87
CA ILE A 143 -1.69 -9.37 53.41
C ILE A 143 -1.02 -8.48 54.45
N GLN A 144 -0.87 -7.19 54.19
CA GLN A 144 -0.27 -6.25 55.13
C GLN A 144 -1.08 -6.16 56.44
N LYS A 145 -2.42 -6.12 56.35
CA LYS A 145 -3.30 -6.15 57.52
C LYS A 145 -3.18 -7.45 58.32
N GLU A 146 -3.07 -8.59 57.64
CA GLU A 146 -2.87 -9.90 58.31
C GLU A 146 -1.53 -9.94 59.04
N ILE A 147 -0.45 -9.46 58.41
CA ILE A 147 0.88 -9.34 59.03
C ILE A 147 0.80 -8.46 60.28
N GLU A 148 0.17 -7.27 60.19
CA GLU A 148 -0.02 -6.39 61.34
C GLU A 148 -0.85 -7.04 62.46
N MET A 149 -1.87 -7.82 62.12
CA MET A 149 -2.70 -8.53 63.08
C MET A 149 -1.91 -9.64 63.78
N GLN A 150 -1.15 -10.45 63.04
CA GLN A 150 -0.25 -11.45 63.63
C GLN A 150 0.79 -10.82 64.54
N ASP A 151 1.38 -9.70 64.14
CA ASP A 151 2.31 -8.93 64.96
C ASP A 151 1.67 -8.49 66.28
N ARG A 152 0.44 -7.98 66.24
CA ARG A 152 -0.32 -7.59 67.44
C ARG A 152 -0.62 -8.78 68.34
N VAL A 153 -1.02 -9.92 67.77
CA VAL A 153 -1.26 -11.16 68.51
C VAL A 153 0.03 -11.64 69.16
N GLN A 154 1.14 -11.67 68.43
CA GLN A 154 2.44 -12.08 68.94
C GLN A 154 2.91 -11.18 70.09
N ARG A 155 2.79 -9.85 69.95
CA ARG A 155 3.09 -8.90 71.04
C ARG A 155 2.19 -9.12 72.25
N SER A 156 0.91 -9.40 72.04
CA SER A 156 -0.06 -9.65 73.11
C SER A 156 0.21 -10.97 73.84
N CYS A 157 0.54 -12.04 73.11
CA CYS A 157 0.98 -13.32 73.67
C CYS A 157 2.32 -13.21 74.40
N SER A 158 3.23 -12.34 73.94
CA SER A 158 4.49 -12.03 74.62
C SER A 158 4.27 -11.22 75.90
N ALA A 159 3.26 -10.33 75.90
CA ALA A 159 2.86 -9.52 77.05
C ALA A 159 2.05 -10.31 78.08
N LEU A 160 1.31 -11.33 77.64
CA LEU A 160 0.78 -12.38 78.49
C LEU A 160 1.99 -13.10 79.09
N ASN A 161 2.28 -12.75 80.33
CA ASN A 161 3.34 -13.37 81.12
C ASN A 161 2.92 -14.82 81.41
N VAL A 162 3.11 -15.73 80.44
CA VAL A 162 2.78 -17.15 80.55
C VAL A 162 3.50 -17.75 81.78
N ASN A 163 4.65 -17.19 82.14
CA ASN A 163 5.38 -17.50 83.37
C ASN A 163 4.66 -17.06 84.65
N LYS A 164 3.97 -15.90 84.68
CA LYS A 164 3.14 -15.50 85.82
C LYS A 164 1.82 -16.28 85.88
N LEU A 165 1.24 -16.63 84.73
CA LEU A 165 0.05 -17.49 84.69
C LEU A 165 0.37 -18.89 85.23
N LYS A 166 1.53 -19.44 84.88
CA LYS A 166 2.05 -20.72 85.40
C LYS A 166 2.35 -20.64 86.90
N GLN A 167 2.85 -19.51 87.39
CA GLN A 167 3.00 -19.27 88.84
C GLN A 167 1.65 -19.14 89.55
N TYR A 168 0.65 -18.48 88.94
CA TYR A 168 -0.70 -18.36 89.51
C TYR A 168 -1.42 -19.70 89.56
N CYS A 169 -1.38 -20.51 88.49
CA CYS A 169 -1.95 -21.86 88.49
C CYS A 169 -1.25 -22.81 89.48
N ASN A 170 0.03 -22.57 89.78
CA ASN A 170 0.75 -23.30 90.84
C ASN A 170 0.49 -22.75 92.25
N GLN A 171 -0.14 -21.57 92.38
CA GLN A 171 -0.44 -20.89 93.66
C GLN A 171 -1.92 -20.90 94.03
N VAL A 172 -2.83 -21.36 93.17
CA VAL A 172 -4.22 -21.66 93.57
C VAL A 172 -4.22 -23.06 94.17
N PRO A 173 -4.37 -23.22 95.49
CA PRO A 173 -4.66 -24.52 96.04
C PRO A 173 -6.05 -24.92 95.57
N PHE A 174 -6.13 -25.98 94.77
CA PHE A 174 -7.35 -26.79 94.73
C PHE A 174 -7.57 -27.33 96.15
N HIS A 175 -8.30 -26.59 96.98
CA HIS A 175 -8.99 -27.20 98.12
C HIS A 175 -10.09 -28.07 97.55
N VAL A 176 -9.71 -29.31 97.23
CA VAL A 176 -10.65 -30.42 97.27
C VAL A 176 -10.82 -30.72 98.75
N GLU A 177 -11.83 -30.13 99.37
CA GLU A 177 -12.35 -30.64 100.63
C GLU A 177 -12.81 -32.08 100.37
N LYS A 178 -12.05 -33.04 100.91
CA LYS A 178 -12.53 -34.39 101.17
C LYS A 178 -13.33 -34.33 102.46
N GLU A 179 -14.64 -34.25 102.35
CA GLU A 179 -15.50 -34.80 103.40
C GLU A 179 -15.49 -36.33 103.31
N ALA A 180 -15.52 -36.93 104.50
CA ALA A 180 -15.31 -38.34 104.81
C ALA A 180 -16.47 -39.25 104.39
#